data_AF-A0A5N5IVS1-F1
#
_entry.id   AF-A0A5N5IVS1-F1
#
_cell.length_a   1.000
_cell.length_b   1.000
_cell.length_c   1.000
_cell.angle_alpha   90.00
_cell.angle_beta   90.00
_cell.angle_gamma   90.00
#
_symmetry.space_group_name_H-M   'P 1'
#
loop_
_entity.id
_entity.type
_entity.pdbx_description
1 polymer ?
#
loop_
_entity_poly.entity_id
_entity_poly.type
_entity_poly.pdbx_seq_one_letter_code
_entity_poly.pdbx_strand_id
1 'polypeptide(L)' 'MILFFGSRPGKKETKTLKNVSCQHCHQRDTLTAVSQPNHAHLFWIPVFTLNTIRYAECSHCKRVYYKEEFTPEMERALSS' A
#
# COMPACT_ATOMS: atom_id res chain seq x y z
N MET A 1 -5.85 -11.10 34.67
CA MET A 1 -4.84 -10.55 33.73
C MET A 1 -5.54 -10.35 32.40
N ILE A 2 -5.81 -9.11 31.99
CA ILE A 2 -6.54 -8.84 30.74
C ILE A 2 -5.49 -8.68 29.64
N LEU A 3 -5.40 -9.66 28.74
CA LEU A 3 -4.57 -9.55 27.54
C LEU A 3 -5.41 -8.85 26.47
N PHE A 4 -5.03 -7.64 26.07
CA PHE A 4 -5.66 -6.98 24.92
C PHE A 4 -4.93 -7.41 23.66
N PHE A 5 -5.57 -8.25 22.86
CA PHE A 5 -5.13 -8.61 21.52
C PHE A 5 -5.84 -7.73 20.50
N GLY A 6 -5.09 -7.13 19.58
CA GLY A 6 -5.65 -6.29 18.53
C GLY A 6 -4.71 -6.18 17.33
N SER A 7 -5.25 -5.73 16.21
CA SER A 7 -4.44 -5.36 15.05
C SER A 7 -4.53 -3.86 14.82
N ARG A 8 -3.40 -3.22 14.56
CA ARG A 8 -3.33 -1.78 14.29
C ARG A 8 -2.47 -1.51 13.06
N PRO A 9 -2.95 -0.69 12.10
CA PRO A 9 -2.13 -0.23 11.00
C PRO A 9 -0.93 0.58 11.51
N GLY A 10 0.24 0.22 11.02
CA GLY A 10 1.48 0.95 11.24
C GLY A 10 1.61 2.17 10.32
N LYS A 11 2.85 2.64 10.17
CA LYS A 11 3.16 3.81 9.36
C LYS A 11 2.79 3.58 7.90
N LYS A 12 2.00 4.50 7.32
CA LYS A 12 1.69 4.51 5.89
C LYS A 12 2.91 5.02 5.13
N GLU A 13 3.41 4.22 4.21
CA GLU A 13 4.42 4.62 3.23
C GLU A 13 3.73 4.90 1.90
N THR A 14 4.00 6.05 1.31
CA THR A 14 3.42 6.46 0.03
C THR A 14 4.52 6.81 -0.95
N LYS A 15 4.45 6.24 -2.15
CA LYS A 15 5.42 6.47 -3.23
C LYS A 15 4.68 6.76 -4.53
N THR A 16 4.95 7.90 -5.14
CA THR A 16 4.43 8.22 -6.47
C THR A 16 5.16 7.38 -7.51
N LEU A 17 4.42 6.65 -8.34
CA LEU A 17 4.97 5.85 -9.43
C LEU A 17 5.26 6.77 -10.62
N LYS A 18 6.53 7.11 -10.80
CA LYS A 18 6.98 7.92 -11.93
C LYS A 18 7.11 7.07 -13.19
N ASN A 19 6.83 7.67 -14.34
CA ASN A 19 6.92 7.03 -15.65
C ASN A 19 5.99 5.81 -15.82
N VAL A 20 4.92 5.73 -15.02
CA VAL A 20 3.88 4.70 -15.14
C VAL A 20 2.57 5.37 -15.54
N SER A 21 1.86 4.77 -16.49
CA SER A 21 0.54 5.22 -16.92
C SER A 21 -0.57 4.44 -16.23
N CYS A 22 -1.63 5.13 -15.83
CA CYS A 22 -2.84 4.48 -15.31
C CYS A 22 -3.51 3.66 -16.42
N GLN A 23 -3.75 2.36 -16.18
CA GLN A 23 -4.40 1.49 -17.17
C GLN A 23 -5.86 1.86 -17.46
N HIS A 24 -6.50 2.64 -16.57
CA HIS A 24 -7.91 3.02 -16.72
C HIS A 24 -8.10 4.37 -17.42
N CYS A 25 -7.24 5.37 -17.17
CA CYS A 25 -7.39 6.72 -17.74
C CYS A 25 -6.19 7.19 -18.56
N HIS A 26 -5.18 6.34 -18.73
CA HIS A 26 -3.95 6.57 -19.50
C HIS A 26 -3.14 7.82 -19.12
N GLN A 27 -3.44 8.45 -17.99
CA GLN A 27 -2.61 9.53 -17.46
C GLN A 27 -1.33 9.01 -16.83
N ARG A 28 -0.22 9.69 -17.09
CA ARG A 28 1.10 9.41 -16.54
C ARG A 28 1.32 10.13 -15.22
N ASP A 29 2.15 9.55 -14.36
CA ASP A 29 2.58 10.15 -13.08
C ASP A 29 1.44 10.48 -12.11
N THR A 30 0.27 9.84 -12.28
CA THR A 30 -0.91 10.01 -11.42
C THR A 30 -1.06 8.90 -10.39
N LEU A 31 -0.32 7.81 -10.52
CA LEU A 31 -0.42 6.66 -9.62
C LEU A 31 0.42 6.86 -8.37
N THR A 32 -0.21 6.72 -7.22
CA THR A 32 0.45 6.74 -5.91
C THR A 32 0.28 5.39 -5.25
N ALA A 33 1.39 4.67 -5.09
CA ALA A 33 1.41 3.44 -4.33
C ALA A 33 1.46 3.71 -2.83
N VAL A 34 0.75 2.88 -2.09
CA VAL A 34 0.65 2.89 -0.64
C VAL A 34 1.04 1.51 -0.13
N SER A 35 1.90 1.49 0.88
CA SER A 35 2.24 0.30 1.66
C SER A 35 1.99 0.61 3.14
N GLN A 36 1.18 -0.21 3.80
CA GLN A 36 0.90 -0.06 5.22
C GLN A 36 0.95 -1.42 5.93
N PRO A 37 1.92 -1.64 6.82
CA PRO A 37 1.97 -2.86 7.62
C PRO A 37 0.83 -2.84 8.66
N ASN A 38 0.24 -3.99 8.93
CA ASN A 38 -0.67 -4.17 10.06
C ASN A 38 0.04 -5.04 11.10
N HIS A 39 0.15 -4.55 12.33
CA HIS A 39 0.85 -5.27 13.40
C HIS A 39 -0.12 -5.89 14.39
N ALA A 40 0.16 -7.13 14.78
CA ALA A 40 -0.43 -7.73 15.96
C ALA A 40 0.13 -7.04 17.20
N HIS A 41 -0.76 -6.59 18.05
CA HIS A 41 -0.40 -5.96 19.31
C HIS A 41 -0.75 -6.89 20.47
N LEU A 42 0.17 -6.97 21.42
CA LEU A 42 -0.10 -7.46 22.76
C LEU A 42 -0.07 -6.23 23.66
N PHE A 43 -1.22 -5.86 24.20
CA PHE A 43 -1.42 -4.53 24.81
C PHE A 43 -1.16 -3.41 23.78
N TRP A 44 -0.24 -2.49 24.08
CA TRP A 44 0.16 -1.38 23.21
C TRP A 44 1.46 -1.64 22.45
N ILE A 45 2.10 -2.81 22.63
CA ILE A 45 3.39 -3.12 22.01
C ILE A 45 3.12 -3.94 20.74
N PRO A 46 3.56 -3.48 19.55
CA PRO A 46 3.50 -4.28 18.34
C PRO A 46 4.51 -5.44 18.47
N VAL A 47 4.03 -6.67 18.40
CA VAL A 47 4.87 -7.87 18.59
C VAL A 47 5.39 -8.38 17.25
N PHE A 48 4.55 -8.39 16.21
CA PHE A 48 4.93 -8.81 14.86
C PHE A 48 3.96 -8.24 13.80
N THR A 49 4.39 -8.23 12.54
CA THR A 49 3.57 -7.81 11.38
C THR A 49 2.69 -8.97 10.92
N LEU A 50 1.37 -8.77 10.90
CA LEU A 50 0.38 -9.76 10.43
C LEU A 50 0.32 -9.79 8.90
N ASN A 51 0.16 -8.62 8.30
CA ASN A 51 0.12 -8.46 6.86
C ASN A 51 0.60 -7.06 6.48
N THR A 52 0.83 -6.84 5.19
CA THR A 52 1.10 -5.51 4.65
C THR A 52 0.12 -5.23 3.54
N ILE A 53 -0.73 -4.25 3.75
CA ILE A 53 -1.69 -3.80 2.76
C ILE A 53 -0.92 -2.98 1.73
N ARG A 54 -0.97 -3.39 0.46
CA ARG A 54 -0.35 -2.69 -0.66
C ARG A 54 -1.39 -2.43 -1.73
N TYR A 55 -1.52 -1.16 -2.12
CA TYR A 55 -2.40 -0.74 -3.21
C TYR A 55 -1.81 0.47 -3.91
N ALA A 56 -2.24 0.75 -5.14
CA ALA A 56 -1.93 1.98 -5.85
C ALA A 56 -3.22 2.70 -6.22
N GLU A 57 -3.28 4.00 -6.00
CA GLU A 57 -4.43 4.84 -6.31
C GLU A 57 -4.04 5.87 -7.37
N CYS A 58 -4.86 6.00 -8.41
CA CYS A 58 -4.74 7.10 -9.37
C CYS A 58 -5.37 8.38 -8.82
N SER A 59 -4.60 9.46 -8.75
CA SER A 59 -5.09 10.77 -8.29
C SER A 59 -6.17 11.36 -9.21
N HIS A 60 -6.19 10.98 -10.49
CA HIS A 60 -7.10 11.50 -11.51
C HIS A 60 -8.44 10.76 -11.55
N CYS A 61 -8.44 9.46 -11.84
CA CYS A 61 -9.67 8.67 -11.97
C CYS A 61 -10.09 7.94 -10.68
N LYS A 62 -9.29 8.03 -9.60
CA LYS A 62 -9.54 7.37 -8.31
C LYS A 62 -9.62 5.84 -8.38
N ARG A 63 -9.15 5.25 -9.49
CA ARG A 63 -9.02 3.80 -9.60
C ARG A 63 -7.96 3.32 -8.61
N VAL A 64 -8.35 2.33 -7.81
CA VAL A 64 -7.46 1.58 -6.90
C VAL A 64 -7.07 0.29 -7.59
N TYR A 65 -5.79 -0.04 -7.51
CA TYR A 65 -5.18 -1.30 -7.93
C TYR A 65 -4.66 -1.98 -6.68
N TYR A 66 -5.08 -3.21 -6.41
CA TYR A 66 -4.47 -4.02 -5.36
C TYR A 66 -3.18 -4.68 -5.87
N LYS A 67 -2.38 -5.24 -4.95
CA LYS A 67 -1.09 -5.85 -5.28
C LYS A 67 -1.21 -6.89 -6.39
N GLU A 68 -2.31 -7.62 -6.43
CA GLU A 68 -2.62 -8.67 -7.40
C GLU A 68 -2.91 -8.12 -8.81
N GLU A 69 -3.27 -6.83 -8.90
CA GLU A 69 -3.57 -6.11 -10.15
C GLU A 69 -2.37 -5.28 -10.65
N PHE A 70 -1.21 -5.36 -9.98
CA PHE A 70 -0.05 -4.57 -10.38
C PHE A 70 0.53 -5.07 -11.71
N THR A 71 0.77 -4.13 -12.61
CA THR A 71 1.48 -4.41 -13.85
C THR A 71 2.99 -4.50 -13.60
N PRO A 72 3.75 -5.17 -14.47
CA PRO A 72 5.21 -5.21 -14.37
C PRO A 72 5.86 -3.81 -14.35
N GLU A 73 5.24 -2.81 -14.99
CA GLU A 73 5.68 -1.41 -14.96
C GLU A 73 5.54 -0.80 -13.56
N MET A 74 4.41 -1.06 -12.89
CA MET A 74 4.16 -0.60 -11.52
C MET A 74 5.14 -1.23 -10.53
N GLU A 75 5.41 -2.53 -10.66
CA GLU A 75 6.37 -3.23 -9.80
C GLU A 75 7.80 -2.70 -9.97
N ARG A 76 8.22 -2.44 -11.21
CA ARG A 76 9.54 -1.84 -11.48
C ARG A 76 9.68 -0.45 -10.85
N ALA A 77 8.66 0.40 -11.00
CA ALA A 77 8.66 1.75 -10.40
C ALA A 77 8.64 1.75 -8.87
N LEU A 78 8.17 0.65 -8.25
CA LEU A 78 8.26 0.46 -6.81
C LEU A 78 9.67 0.09 -6.35
N SER A 79 10.36 -0.76 -7.14
CA SER A 79 11.73 -1.23 -6.86
C SER A 79 12.84 -0.20 -7.08
N SER A 80 12.59 0.83 -7.91
CA SER A 80 13.53 1.93 -8.22
C SER A 80 13.49 3.05 -7.20
#